data_AF-M8DL17-F1
#
_entry.id   AF-M8DL17-F1
#
_cell.length_a   1.000
_cell.length_b   1.000
_cell.length_c   1.000
_cell.angle_alpha   90.00
_cell.angle_beta   90.00
_cell.angle_gamma   90.00
#
_symmetry.space_group_name_H-M   'P 1'
#
loop_
_entity.id
_entity.type
_entity.pdbx_description
1 polymer ?
#
loop_
_entity_poly.entity_id
_entity_poly.type
_entity_poly.pdbx_seq_one_letter_code
_entity_poly.pdbx_strand_id
1 'polypeptide(L)'
;MKKLLAIFSLLIAALLAGMFFYQKNDFKKKIDSSLYIREGVTDVEKAVSKAVKEHGKSYRQGEYIAEGHIILDTEQRGNEVDVYAIVSVGVFEFQDGLFTVVSGSGAIPTVMTFSKDEYGQYKLVSHEEPLDGEAYVESIKKMFPKIYHSKVLYADKYYDELVKQQERQVQEYLKKIGRHAKVSLSYVEKQPLNISVQAMNHFLHMLSSDSFLNQCPDWLGTREAVEQGVRYVYETSQSKTNDGQDVIVLRKMKEDGTMIEIRKYVVEENQLKRIQ
;
A
#
# COMPACT_ATOMS: atom_id res chain seq x y z
N MET A 1 -61.93 50.52 4.73
CA MET A 1 -60.77 50.24 3.85
C MET A 1 -59.42 50.64 4.46
N LYS A 2 -59.27 51.77 5.18
CA LYS A 2 -57.96 52.19 5.74
C LYS A 2 -57.38 51.30 6.87
N LYS A 3 -58.22 50.65 7.69
CA LYS A 3 -57.75 49.75 8.77
C LYS A 3 -57.24 48.38 8.28
N LEU A 4 -57.71 47.91 7.11
CA LEU A 4 -57.31 46.61 6.56
C LEU A 4 -55.94 46.66 5.87
N LEU A 5 -55.59 47.80 5.25
CA LEU A 5 -54.27 48.01 4.64
C LEU A 5 -53.12 48.12 5.67
N ALA A 6 -53.38 48.71 6.83
CA ALA A 6 -52.36 48.85 7.88
C ALA A 6 -51.97 47.51 8.53
N ILE A 7 -52.93 46.57 8.62
CA ILE A 7 -52.68 45.22 9.16
C ILE A 7 -51.87 44.39 8.14
N PHE A 8 -52.16 44.55 6.84
CA PHE A 8 -51.41 43.86 5.78
C PHE A 8 -49.97 44.37 5.66
N SER A 9 -49.72 45.67 5.84
CA SER A 9 -48.35 46.22 5.83
C SER A 9 -47.51 45.76 7.03
N LEU A 10 -48.14 45.58 8.20
CA LEU A 10 -47.45 45.07 9.39
C LEU A 10 -47.06 43.59 9.27
N LEU A 11 -47.91 42.78 8.63
CA LEU A 11 -47.64 41.36 8.39
C LEU A 11 -46.49 41.13 7.40
N ILE A 12 -46.38 41.97 6.36
CA ILE A 12 -45.27 41.91 5.40
C ILE A 12 -43.95 42.36 6.06
N ALA A 13 -43.98 43.39 6.92
CA ALA A 13 -42.81 43.81 7.68
C ALA A 13 -42.33 42.74 8.68
N ALA A 14 -43.27 42.03 9.33
CA ALA A 14 -42.94 40.92 10.23
C ALA A 14 -42.38 39.68 9.48
N LEU A 15 -42.87 39.39 8.28
CA LEU A 15 -42.34 38.31 7.42
C LEU A 15 -40.94 38.63 6.88
N LEU A 16 -40.68 39.88 6.48
CA LEU A 16 -39.36 40.32 6.05
C LEU A 16 -38.35 40.39 7.22
N ALA A 17 -38.77 40.85 8.40
CA ALA A 17 -37.95 40.80 9.61
C ALA A 17 -37.66 39.35 10.03
N GLY A 18 -38.66 38.45 9.95
CA GLY A 18 -38.52 37.02 10.17
C GLY A 18 -37.51 36.38 9.21
N MET A 19 -37.56 36.70 7.92
CA MET A 19 -36.56 36.23 6.94
C MET A 19 -35.17 36.80 7.22
N PHE A 20 -35.03 38.06 7.62
CA PHE A 20 -33.73 38.64 8.00
C PHE A 20 -33.17 38.04 9.30
N PHE A 21 -33.99 37.72 10.30
CA PHE A 21 -33.57 37.02 11.52
C PHE A 21 -33.26 35.55 11.25
N TYR A 22 -33.99 34.89 10.36
CA TYR A 22 -33.72 33.51 9.94
C TYR A 22 -32.42 33.43 9.13
N GLN A 23 -32.18 34.37 8.21
CA GLN A 23 -30.93 34.46 7.47
C GLN A 23 -29.75 34.84 8.39
N LYS A 24 -29.96 35.68 9.41
CA LYS A 24 -28.91 36.04 10.39
C LYS A 24 -28.61 34.91 11.38
N ASN A 25 -29.58 34.04 11.69
CA ASN A 25 -29.35 32.83 12.48
C ASN A 25 -28.70 31.70 11.66
N ASP A 26 -29.03 31.54 10.37
CA ASP A 26 -28.29 30.65 9.47
C ASP A 26 -26.89 31.20 9.13
N PHE A 27 -26.70 32.53 9.15
CA PHE A 27 -25.38 33.15 9.03
C PHE A 27 -24.60 33.19 10.36
N LYS A 28 -25.23 32.85 11.49
CA LYS A 28 -24.54 32.56 12.78
C LYS A 28 -24.30 31.07 12.97
N LYS A 29 -24.92 30.24 12.12
CA LYS A 29 -24.39 28.96 11.63
C LYS A 29 -23.32 29.19 10.55
N LYS A 30 -22.56 30.29 10.67
CA LYS A 30 -21.19 30.37 10.15
C LYS A 30 -20.41 29.32 10.91
N ILE A 31 -20.44 28.12 10.34
CA ILE A 31 -19.30 27.23 10.18
C ILE A 31 -18.31 27.46 11.32
N ASP A 32 -18.49 26.67 12.38
CA ASP A 32 -17.39 26.18 13.19
C ASP A 32 -16.45 25.39 12.26
N SER A 33 -15.77 26.12 11.37
CA SER A 33 -14.72 25.64 10.46
C SER A 33 -13.45 25.35 11.24
N SER A 34 -13.45 25.62 12.55
CA SER A 34 -12.44 25.22 13.53
C SER A 34 -12.59 23.77 13.99
N LEU A 35 -13.65 23.05 13.58
CA LEU A 35 -13.81 21.64 13.90
C LEU A 35 -13.85 20.72 12.67
N TYR A 36 -13.14 21.08 11.60
CA TYR A 36 -12.43 20.01 10.89
C TYR A 36 -11.33 19.58 11.86
N ILE A 37 -11.52 18.44 12.54
CA ILE A 37 -10.35 17.69 13.01
C ILE A 37 -9.57 17.41 11.73
N ARG A 38 -8.60 18.28 11.41
CA ARG A 38 -7.55 17.93 10.47
C ARG A 38 -6.96 16.66 11.09
N GLU A 39 -7.14 15.52 10.43
CA GLU A 39 -6.47 14.28 10.78
C GLU A 39 -4.97 14.46 10.53
N GLY A 40 -4.37 15.28 11.36
CA GLY A 40 -2.95 15.55 11.42
C GLY A 40 -2.29 14.55 12.32
N VAL A 41 -1.09 14.13 11.93
CA VAL A 41 -0.29 13.26 12.77
C VAL A 41 0.59 14.16 13.64
N THR A 42 0.30 14.24 14.94
CA THR A 42 1.09 15.02 15.92
C THR A 42 2.12 14.18 16.68
N ASP A 43 2.12 12.87 16.42
CA ASP A 43 3.00 11.88 17.03
C ASP A 43 4.04 11.44 15.98
N VAL A 44 5.33 11.63 16.29
CA VAL A 44 6.43 11.34 15.36
C VAL A 44 6.46 9.87 14.93
N GLU A 45 6.13 8.93 15.82
CA GLU A 45 6.09 7.49 15.50
C GLU A 45 5.05 7.21 14.42
N LYS A 46 3.86 7.81 14.55
CA LYS A 46 2.81 7.69 13.53
C LYS A 46 3.20 8.39 12.23
N ALA A 47 3.94 9.51 12.31
CA ALA A 47 4.36 10.26 11.13
C ALA A 47 5.38 9.46 10.32
N VAL A 48 6.33 8.83 11.01
CA VAL A 48 7.30 7.87 10.46
C VAL A 48 6.58 6.67 9.86
N SER A 49 5.71 5.99 10.62
CA SER A 49 4.94 4.84 10.11
C SER A 49 4.18 5.18 8.82
N LYS A 50 3.53 6.35 8.76
CA LYS A 50 2.84 6.82 7.55
C LYS A 50 3.81 7.08 6.40
N ALA A 51 4.94 7.74 6.66
CA ALA A 51 5.94 8.05 5.63
C ALA A 51 6.55 6.78 5.03
N VAL A 52 6.90 5.80 5.87
CA VAL A 52 7.48 4.51 5.44
C VAL A 52 6.48 3.72 4.61
N LYS A 53 5.20 3.66 5.00
CA LYS A 53 4.15 3.01 4.19
C LYS A 53 3.91 3.71 2.86
N GLU A 54 3.96 5.05 2.84
CA GLU A 54 3.80 5.80 1.59
C GLU A 54 4.97 5.54 0.64
N HIS A 55 6.20 5.58 1.16
CA HIS A 55 7.40 5.19 0.40
C HIS A 55 7.30 3.75 -0.09
N GLY A 56 6.74 2.86 0.74
CA GLY A 56 6.48 1.46 0.42
C GLY A 56 5.63 1.21 -0.83
N LYS A 57 4.86 2.20 -1.30
CA LYS A 57 4.08 2.09 -2.55
C LYS A 57 4.94 2.09 -3.81
N SER A 58 6.23 2.44 -3.71
CA SER A 58 7.18 2.36 -4.80
C SER A 58 7.61 0.92 -5.12
N TYR A 59 7.45 -0.01 -4.17
CA TYR A 59 7.69 -1.44 -4.38
C TYR A 59 6.61 -2.06 -5.29
N ARG A 60 6.82 -3.32 -5.68
CA ARG A 60 5.82 -4.10 -6.41
C ARG A 60 4.50 -4.06 -5.63
N GLN A 61 3.41 -3.78 -6.35
CA GLN A 61 2.07 -3.73 -5.76
C GLN A 61 1.68 -5.09 -5.16
N GLY A 62 0.96 -5.01 -4.05
CA GLY A 62 0.29 -6.13 -3.40
C GLY A 62 -0.95 -5.62 -2.68
N GLU A 63 -1.51 -6.45 -1.80
CA GLU A 63 -2.76 -6.16 -1.10
C GLU A 63 -2.56 -5.26 0.13
N TYR A 64 -1.49 -5.46 0.89
CA TYR A 64 -1.23 -4.72 2.11
C TYR A 64 0.24 -4.35 2.26
N ILE A 65 0.50 -3.13 2.71
CA ILE A 65 1.84 -2.65 3.04
C ILE A 65 1.94 -2.54 4.56
N ALA A 66 2.85 -3.33 5.13
CA ALA A 66 3.27 -3.24 6.52
C ALA A 66 4.65 -2.60 6.59
N GLU A 67 4.98 -2.05 7.75
CA GLU A 67 6.32 -1.52 8.02
C GLU A 67 6.81 -1.88 9.41
N GLY A 68 8.11 -1.73 9.61
CA GLY A 68 8.70 -1.58 10.93
C GLY A 68 9.65 -0.40 10.91
N HIS A 69 9.77 0.28 12.04
CA HIS A 69 10.75 1.34 12.24
C HIS A 69 11.33 1.31 13.65
N ILE A 70 12.56 1.82 13.76
CA ILE A 70 13.22 2.16 15.02
C ILE A 70 13.76 3.58 14.86
N ILE A 71 13.21 4.51 15.63
CA ILE A 71 13.73 5.87 15.72
C ILE A 71 14.99 5.84 16.60
N LEU A 72 16.12 6.24 16.03
CA LEU A 72 17.38 6.38 16.75
C LEU A 72 17.45 7.71 17.50
N ASP A 73 16.98 8.78 16.85
CA ASP A 73 16.93 10.12 17.41
C ASP A 73 16.05 11.06 16.56
N THR A 74 15.72 12.21 17.13
CA THR A 74 15.05 13.31 16.44
C THR A 74 15.75 14.63 16.72
N GLU A 75 16.04 15.42 15.68
CA GLU A 75 16.66 16.73 15.80
C GLU A 75 15.68 17.82 15.33
N GLN A 76 15.35 18.78 16.20
CA GLN A 76 14.49 19.91 15.85
C GLN A 76 15.34 21.07 15.32
N ARG A 77 15.01 21.55 14.11
CA ARG A 77 15.64 22.72 13.48
C ARG A 77 14.57 23.71 13.04
N GLY A 78 14.31 24.71 13.87
CA GLY A 78 13.21 25.65 13.61
C GLY A 78 11.86 24.94 13.61
N ASN A 79 11.12 24.98 12.49
CA ASN A 79 9.87 24.24 12.30
C ASN A 79 10.06 22.85 11.67
N GLU A 80 11.30 22.45 11.34
CA GLU A 80 11.60 21.14 10.79
C GLU A 80 12.10 20.17 11.87
N VAL A 81 11.84 18.89 11.65
CA VAL A 81 12.32 17.78 12.48
C VAL A 81 12.95 16.75 11.58
N ASP A 82 14.22 16.48 11.82
CA ASP A 82 14.91 15.36 11.22
C ASP A 82 14.76 14.15 12.13
N VAL A 83 14.39 13.03 11.53
CA VAL A 83 14.25 11.74 12.19
C VAL A 83 15.29 10.81 11.60
N TYR A 84 16.19 10.34 12.46
CA TYR A 84 17.18 9.33 12.12
C TYR A 84 16.61 7.97 12.51
N ALA A 85 16.35 7.10 11.54
CA ALA A 85 15.68 5.83 11.77
C ALA A 85 16.34 4.66 11.04
N ILE A 86 15.98 3.45 11.44
CA ILE A 86 16.15 2.22 10.66
C ILE A 86 14.75 1.71 10.37
N VAL A 87 14.42 1.48 9.10
CA VAL A 87 13.07 1.12 8.66
C VAL A 87 13.10 -0.13 7.79
N SER A 88 11.96 -0.80 7.67
CA SER A 88 11.76 -1.92 6.75
C SER A 88 10.32 -1.92 6.26
N VAL A 89 10.13 -2.18 4.97
CA VAL A 89 8.82 -2.32 4.33
C VAL A 89 8.58 -3.78 3.98
N GLY A 90 7.35 -4.25 4.16
CA GLY A 90 6.87 -5.52 3.62
C GLY A 90 5.56 -5.33 2.87
N VAL A 91 5.51 -5.76 1.61
CA VAL A 91 4.29 -5.80 0.78
C VAL A 91 3.78 -7.22 0.74
N PHE A 92 2.51 -7.41 1.10
CA PHE A 92 1.88 -8.71 1.27
C PHE A 92 0.71 -8.90 0.31
N GLU A 93 0.53 -10.13 -0.16
CA GLU A 93 -0.66 -10.56 -0.90
C GLU A 93 -0.97 -12.03 -0.61
N PHE A 94 -2.16 -12.49 -0.99
CA PHE A 94 -2.50 -13.90 -0.89
C PHE A 94 -1.92 -14.68 -2.07
N GLN A 95 -1.13 -15.70 -1.78
CA GLN A 95 -0.64 -16.68 -2.75
C GLN A 95 -0.77 -18.07 -2.16
N ASP A 96 -1.36 -19.01 -2.90
CA ASP A 96 -1.48 -20.42 -2.51
C ASP A 96 -2.13 -20.61 -1.12
N GLY A 97 -3.10 -19.75 -0.78
CA GLY A 97 -3.78 -19.73 0.52
C GLY A 97 -2.98 -19.14 1.69
N LEU A 98 -1.74 -18.69 1.45
CA LEU A 98 -0.89 -18.00 2.42
C LEU A 98 -0.95 -16.49 2.19
N PHE A 99 -0.86 -15.70 3.26
CA PHE A 99 -0.63 -14.26 3.14
C PHE A 99 0.86 -14.00 3.27
N THR A 100 1.54 -13.84 2.15
CA THR A 100 3.00 -13.87 2.07
C THR A 100 3.56 -12.53 1.64
N VAL A 101 4.76 -12.20 2.13
CA VAL A 101 5.53 -11.08 1.59
C VAL A 101 5.93 -11.37 0.14
N VAL A 102 5.79 -10.38 -0.73
CA VAL A 102 6.11 -10.47 -2.18
C VAL A 102 7.05 -9.37 -2.65
N SER A 103 7.23 -8.33 -1.84
CA SER A 103 8.17 -7.23 -2.08
C SER A 103 8.44 -6.50 -0.77
N GLY A 104 9.45 -5.65 -0.75
CA GLY A 104 9.84 -4.90 0.43
C GLY A 104 11.34 -4.72 0.54
N SER A 105 11.81 -4.44 1.76
CA SER A 105 13.20 -4.18 2.07
C SER A 105 13.70 -4.93 3.31
N GLY A 106 15.03 -5.01 3.42
CA GLY A 106 15.71 -5.37 4.67
C GLY A 106 15.61 -4.26 5.71
N ALA A 107 16.61 -4.15 6.58
CA ALA A 107 16.73 -3.02 7.50
C ALA A 107 17.51 -1.87 6.83
N ILE A 108 16.81 -0.81 6.45
CA ILE A 108 17.37 0.32 5.71
C ILE A 108 17.53 1.51 6.65
N PRO A 109 18.74 2.05 6.83
CA PRO A 109 18.93 3.35 7.47
C PRO A 109 18.22 4.44 6.68
N THR A 110 17.43 5.28 7.35
CA THR A 110 16.68 6.34 6.69
C THR A 110 16.74 7.63 7.48
N VAL A 111 16.88 8.76 6.78
CA VAL A 111 16.67 10.09 7.33
C VAL A 111 15.38 10.67 6.74
N MET A 112 14.45 11.05 7.60
CA MET A 112 13.22 11.71 7.19
C MET A 112 13.19 13.12 7.77
N THR A 113 12.97 14.12 6.92
CA THR A 113 12.70 15.49 7.38
C THR A 113 11.21 15.73 7.34
N PHE A 114 10.66 16.23 8.44
CA PHE A 114 9.27 16.65 8.53
C PHE A 114 9.18 18.13 8.85
N SER A 115 8.18 18.81 8.29
CA SER A 115 7.76 20.14 8.74
C SER A 115 6.65 20.00 9.77
N LYS A 116 6.66 20.86 10.80
CA LYS A 116 5.56 21.04 11.75
C LYS A 116 4.76 22.29 11.40
N ASP A 117 3.45 22.14 11.29
CA ASP A 117 2.55 23.28 11.19
C ASP A 117 2.26 23.92 12.55
N GLU A 118 1.48 25.00 12.56
CA GLU A 118 1.09 25.74 13.77
C GLU A 118 0.29 24.90 14.79
N TYR A 119 -0.26 23.76 14.37
CA TYR A 119 -0.98 22.80 15.20
C TYR A 119 -0.11 21.60 15.60
N GLY A 120 1.19 21.62 15.29
CA GLY A 120 2.13 20.54 15.58
C GLY A 120 1.98 19.30 14.69
N GLN A 121 1.29 19.41 13.54
CA GLN A 121 1.10 18.30 12.62
C GLN A 121 2.35 18.12 11.77
N TYR A 122 2.83 16.88 11.71
CA TYR A 122 3.97 16.50 10.89
C TYR A 122 3.55 16.31 9.42
N LYS A 123 4.27 16.96 8.52
CA LYS A 123 4.20 16.73 7.07
C LYS A 123 5.58 16.37 6.54
N LEU A 124 5.69 15.22 5.88
CA LEU A 124 6.93 14.75 5.27
C LEU A 124 7.44 15.77 4.24
N VAL A 125 8.71 16.13 4.34
CA VAL A 125 9.44 17.02 3.43
C VAL A 125 10.39 16.19 2.56
N SER A 126 11.19 15.31 3.18
CA SER A 126 12.10 14.40 2.48
C SER A 126 12.15 13.03 3.15
N HIS A 127 12.52 12.02 2.35
CA HIS A 127 12.78 10.66 2.78
C HIS A 127 14.03 10.18 2.05
N GLU A 128 15.13 10.03 2.77
CA GLU A 128 16.45 9.78 2.19
C GLU A 128 17.00 8.45 2.70
N GLU A 129 17.48 7.62 1.76
CA GLU A 129 18.13 6.35 1.99
C GLU A 129 19.60 6.42 1.54
N PRO A 130 20.51 5.65 2.15
CA PRO A 130 21.89 5.56 1.68
C PRO A 130 21.97 5.03 0.26
N LEU A 131 23.04 5.39 -0.44
CA LEU A 131 23.33 4.83 -1.76
C LEU A 131 23.73 3.36 -1.64
N ASP A 132 23.50 2.58 -2.70
CA ASP A 132 23.91 1.18 -2.72
C ASP A 132 25.39 0.98 -3.08
N GLY A 133 25.88 -0.24 -2.81
CA GLY A 133 27.19 -0.71 -3.26
C GLY A 133 28.36 0.00 -2.60
N GLU A 134 29.40 0.32 -3.39
CA GLU A 134 30.64 0.94 -2.89
C GLU A 134 30.41 2.31 -2.22
N ALA A 135 29.32 3.01 -2.57
CA ALA A 135 28.97 4.32 -2.02
C ALA A 135 28.21 4.24 -0.67
N TYR A 136 27.80 3.04 -0.23
CA TYR A 136 26.95 2.85 0.94
C TYR A 136 27.54 3.47 2.20
N VAL A 137 28.77 3.08 2.56
CA VAL A 137 29.40 3.54 3.80
C VAL A 137 29.60 5.06 3.81
N GLU A 138 29.99 5.64 2.68
CA GLU A 138 30.24 7.08 2.57
C GLU A 138 28.93 7.90 2.58
N SER A 139 27.85 7.39 1.98
CA SER A 139 26.53 8.03 2.05
C SER A 139 25.98 8.04 3.49
N ILE A 140 26.09 6.93 4.22
CA ILE A 140 25.76 6.85 5.65
C ILE A 140 26.50 7.90 6.46
N LYS A 141 27.81 8.05 6.25
CA LYS A 141 28.62 9.02 7.00
C LYS A 141 28.20 10.47 6.77
N LYS A 142 27.65 10.77 5.59
CA LYS A 142 27.15 12.10 5.22
C LYS A 142 25.76 12.36 5.80
N MET A 143 24.89 11.35 5.78
CA MET A 143 23.50 11.47 6.19
C MET A 143 23.31 11.45 7.70
N PHE A 144 24.08 10.62 8.42
CA PHE A 144 23.88 10.39 9.85
C PHE A 144 24.93 11.09 10.71
N PRO A 145 24.56 11.58 11.91
CA PRO A 145 25.52 11.95 12.94
C PRO A 145 26.47 10.80 13.30
N LYS A 146 27.73 11.12 13.55
CA LYS A 146 28.80 10.13 13.81
C LYS A 146 28.49 9.14 14.93
N ILE A 147 27.73 9.57 15.94
CA ILE A 147 27.31 8.72 17.07
C ILE A 147 26.45 7.52 16.62
N TYR A 148 25.71 7.65 15.52
CA TYR A 148 24.81 6.61 15.01
C TYR A 148 25.46 5.70 13.97
N HIS A 149 26.61 6.05 13.40
CA HIS A 149 27.25 5.29 12.30
C HIS A 149 27.39 3.81 12.60
N SER A 150 27.82 3.45 13.82
CA SER A 150 27.95 2.04 14.20
C SER A 150 26.61 1.30 14.22
N LYS A 151 25.51 1.95 14.63
CA LYS A 151 24.19 1.32 14.63
C LYS A 151 23.68 1.12 13.21
N VAL A 152 23.76 2.14 12.36
CA VAL A 152 23.20 2.10 11.00
C VAL A 152 24.03 1.28 10.02
N LEU A 153 25.36 1.20 10.19
CA LEU A 153 26.20 0.30 9.39
C LEU A 153 25.97 -1.18 9.70
N TYR A 154 25.35 -1.49 10.84
CA TYR A 154 24.93 -2.84 11.24
C TYR A 154 23.41 -2.91 11.40
N ALA A 155 22.67 -2.21 10.54
CA ALA A 155 21.20 -2.11 10.61
C ALA A 155 20.51 -3.49 10.57
N ASP A 156 21.08 -4.47 9.88
CA ASP A 156 20.53 -5.84 9.80
C ASP A 156 20.33 -6.49 11.17
N LYS A 157 21.08 -6.08 12.20
CA LYS A 157 20.91 -6.58 13.58
C LYS A 157 19.53 -6.26 14.17
N TYR A 158 18.83 -5.29 13.60
CA TYR A 158 17.51 -4.86 14.04
C TYR A 158 16.37 -5.47 13.21
N TYR A 159 16.68 -6.23 12.15
CA TYR A 159 15.68 -6.71 11.21
C TYR A 159 14.60 -7.58 11.87
N ASP A 160 14.97 -8.46 12.80
CA ASP A 160 14.01 -9.29 13.54
C ASP A 160 12.96 -8.47 14.31
N GLU A 161 13.33 -7.29 14.82
CA GLU A 161 12.39 -6.40 15.49
C GLU A 161 11.44 -5.73 14.50
N LEU A 162 11.96 -5.27 13.36
CA LEU A 162 11.17 -4.66 12.29
C LEU A 162 10.14 -5.66 11.72
N VAL A 163 10.57 -6.90 11.48
CA VAL A 163 9.70 -8.00 11.01
C VAL A 163 8.59 -8.30 12.00
N LYS A 164 8.85 -8.28 13.32
CA LYS A 164 7.80 -8.43 14.34
C LYS A 164 6.77 -7.29 14.31
N GLN A 165 7.18 -6.07 13.99
CA GLN A 165 6.25 -4.96 13.79
C GLN A 165 5.36 -5.20 12.57
N GLN A 166 5.96 -5.60 11.44
CA GLN A 166 5.23 -5.95 10.22
C GLN A 166 4.22 -7.07 10.47
N GLU A 167 4.63 -8.15 11.13
CA GLU A 167 3.75 -9.28 11.44
C GLU A 167 2.54 -8.84 12.27
N ARG A 168 2.72 -7.99 13.30
CA ARG A 168 1.60 -7.46 14.08
C ARG A 168 0.60 -6.70 13.20
N GLN A 169 1.09 -5.81 12.33
CA GLN A 169 0.24 -5.04 11.43
C GLN A 169 -0.51 -5.94 10.44
N VAL A 170 0.15 -6.97 9.91
CA VAL A 170 -0.47 -7.96 9.02
C VAL A 170 -1.57 -8.74 9.75
N GLN A 171 -1.32 -9.19 10.98
CA GLN A 171 -2.33 -9.91 11.77
C GLN A 171 -3.55 -9.03 12.07
N GLU A 172 -3.33 -7.74 12.36
CA GLU A 172 -4.41 -6.76 12.53
C GLU A 172 -5.19 -6.53 11.23
N TYR A 173 -4.49 -6.44 10.10
CA TYR A 173 -5.10 -6.33 8.78
C TYR A 173 -6.00 -7.53 8.46
N LEU A 174 -5.50 -8.76 8.65
CA LEU A 174 -6.26 -9.99 8.42
C LEU A 174 -7.53 -10.05 9.29
N LYS A 175 -7.43 -9.68 10.57
CA LYS A 175 -8.59 -9.54 11.46
C LYS A 175 -9.59 -8.51 10.94
N LYS A 176 -9.11 -7.35 10.49
CA LYS A 176 -9.95 -6.25 9.97
C LYS A 176 -10.75 -6.67 8.74
N ILE A 177 -10.17 -7.49 7.86
CA ILE A 177 -10.86 -8.01 6.67
C ILE A 177 -11.61 -9.32 6.92
N GLY A 178 -11.64 -9.82 8.17
CA GLY A 178 -12.34 -11.04 8.55
C GLY A 178 -11.73 -12.32 7.96
N ARG A 179 -10.42 -12.33 7.66
CA ARG A 179 -9.72 -13.50 7.09
C ARG A 179 -8.80 -14.13 8.13
N HIS A 180 -8.76 -15.46 8.09
CA HIS A 180 -7.76 -16.25 8.82
C HIS A 180 -6.85 -16.92 7.80
N ALA A 181 -5.58 -16.54 7.79
CA ALA A 181 -4.57 -17.12 6.93
C ALA A 181 -3.24 -17.22 7.65
N LYS A 182 -2.43 -18.21 7.27
CA LYS A 182 -1.06 -18.29 7.73
C LYS A 182 -0.26 -17.18 7.06
N VAL A 183 0.51 -16.44 7.87
CA VAL A 183 1.38 -15.38 7.41
C VAL A 183 2.78 -15.94 7.17
N SER A 184 3.40 -15.55 6.06
CA SER A 184 4.81 -15.84 5.79
C SER A 184 5.57 -14.54 5.50
N LEU A 185 6.53 -14.20 6.35
CA LEU A 185 7.45 -13.07 6.13
C LEU A 185 8.76 -13.50 5.45
N SER A 186 8.91 -14.81 5.19
CA SER A 186 9.99 -15.37 4.38
C SER A 186 9.48 -15.75 2.99
N TYR A 187 10.40 -15.80 2.03
CA TYR A 187 10.12 -16.34 0.70
C TYR A 187 9.53 -17.74 0.79
N VAL A 188 8.45 -17.97 0.04
CA VAL A 188 7.81 -19.28 -0.10
C VAL A 188 8.13 -19.80 -1.49
N GLU A 189 8.84 -20.93 -1.55
CA GLU A 189 9.18 -21.59 -2.81
C GLU A 189 7.91 -21.95 -3.60
N LYS A 190 7.96 -21.68 -4.90
CA LYS A 190 6.84 -21.88 -5.82
C LYS A 190 7.11 -23.04 -6.75
N GLN A 191 6.07 -23.81 -7.05
CA GLN A 191 6.19 -24.92 -7.99
C GLN A 191 6.32 -24.38 -9.42
N PRO A 192 7.45 -24.61 -10.11
CA PRO A 192 7.64 -24.07 -11.46
C PRO A 192 6.78 -24.82 -12.49
N LEU A 193 6.51 -24.15 -13.61
CA LEU A 193 5.98 -24.78 -14.82
C LEU A 193 7.02 -25.74 -15.41
N ASN A 194 6.58 -26.92 -15.85
CA ASN A 194 7.45 -27.88 -16.52
C ASN A 194 7.52 -27.59 -18.02
N ILE A 195 8.28 -26.56 -18.41
CA ILE A 195 8.47 -26.10 -19.79
C ILE A 195 9.93 -25.70 -20.03
N SER A 196 10.35 -25.56 -21.29
CA SER A 196 11.71 -25.10 -21.60
C SER A 196 11.94 -23.65 -21.14
N VAL A 197 13.20 -23.28 -20.88
CA VAL A 197 13.57 -21.90 -20.51
C VAL A 197 13.15 -20.91 -21.60
N GLN A 198 13.26 -21.29 -22.87
CA GLN A 198 12.82 -20.46 -24.00
C GLN A 198 11.29 -20.24 -23.98
N ALA A 199 10.51 -21.29 -23.68
CA ALA A 199 9.07 -21.17 -23.52
C ALA A 199 8.69 -20.31 -22.31
N MET A 200 9.42 -20.43 -21.20
CA MET A 200 9.22 -19.58 -20.03
C MET A 200 9.51 -18.10 -20.36
N ASN A 201 10.62 -17.80 -21.04
CA ASN A 201 10.92 -16.42 -21.44
C ASN A 201 9.82 -15.85 -22.34
N HIS A 202 9.33 -16.63 -23.30
CA HIS A 202 8.19 -16.23 -24.11
C HIS A 202 6.93 -15.97 -23.26
N PHE A 203 6.65 -16.84 -22.28
CA PHE A 203 5.53 -16.65 -21.35
C PHE A 203 5.66 -15.35 -20.55
N LEU A 204 6.82 -15.07 -19.95
CA LEU A 204 7.06 -13.84 -19.19
C LEU A 204 6.86 -12.57 -20.03
N HIS A 205 7.30 -12.59 -21.30
CA HIS A 205 7.03 -11.49 -22.23
C HIS A 205 5.52 -11.29 -22.46
N MET A 206 4.77 -12.37 -22.63
CA MET A 206 3.31 -12.30 -22.76
C MET A 206 2.64 -11.75 -21.50
N LEU A 207 3.07 -12.19 -20.30
CA LEU A 207 2.54 -11.70 -19.03
C LEU A 207 2.68 -10.18 -18.91
N SER A 208 3.82 -9.63 -19.31
CA SER A 208 4.08 -8.19 -19.23
C SER A 208 3.24 -7.33 -20.19
N SER A 209 2.68 -7.93 -21.25
CA SER A 209 2.02 -7.20 -22.35
C SER A 209 0.49 -7.20 -22.26
N ASP A 210 -0.10 -8.05 -21.40
CA ASP A 210 -1.55 -8.24 -21.30
C ASP A 210 -2.00 -8.10 -19.85
N SER A 211 -3.01 -7.27 -19.61
CA SER A 211 -3.46 -6.93 -18.25
C SER A 211 -4.04 -8.10 -17.47
N PHE A 212 -4.71 -9.05 -18.12
CA PHE A 212 -5.20 -10.28 -17.48
C PHE A 212 -4.03 -11.21 -17.15
N LEU A 213 -3.12 -11.40 -18.12
CA LEU A 213 -1.97 -12.26 -17.94
C LEU A 213 -1.04 -11.75 -16.83
N ASN A 214 -0.79 -10.45 -16.75
CA ASN A 214 0.06 -9.84 -15.72
C ASN A 214 -0.43 -10.14 -14.28
N GLN A 215 -1.71 -10.44 -14.12
CA GLN A 215 -2.27 -10.86 -12.83
C GLN A 215 -2.19 -12.36 -12.58
N CYS A 216 -1.90 -13.18 -13.58
CA CYS A 216 -1.70 -14.62 -13.42
C CYS A 216 -0.31 -14.91 -12.82
N PRO A 217 -0.17 -15.92 -11.94
CA PRO A 217 1.12 -16.42 -11.51
C PRO A 217 1.98 -16.92 -12.67
N ASP A 218 3.30 -16.71 -12.62
CA ASP A 218 4.27 -17.37 -13.50
C ASP A 218 4.72 -18.75 -12.97
N TRP A 219 4.05 -19.26 -11.94
CA TRP A 219 4.25 -20.58 -11.32
C TRP A 219 2.92 -21.36 -11.26
N LEU A 220 2.98 -22.66 -10.95
CA LEU A 220 1.78 -23.47 -10.70
C LEU A 220 1.19 -23.12 -9.33
N GLY A 221 0.00 -22.53 -9.32
CA GLY A 221 -0.62 -22.07 -8.09
C GLY A 221 -1.61 -20.93 -8.30
N THR A 222 -1.87 -20.21 -7.21
CA THR A 222 -2.88 -19.14 -7.15
C THR A 222 -2.32 -17.87 -6.54
N ARG A 223 -2.86 -16.73 -6.97
CA ARG A 223 -2.73 -15.44 -6.27
C ARG A 223 -4.07 -14.74 -6.25
N GLU A 224 -4.34 -13.97 -5.20
CA GLU A 224 -5.54 -13.15 -5.13
C GLU A 224 -5.22 -11.69 -5.45
N ALA A 225 -6.17 -10.97 -6.03
CA ALA A 225 -6.08 -9.52 -6.23
C ALA A 225 -7.43 -8.87 -5.95
N VAL A 226 -7.38 -7.66 -5.39
CA VAL A 226 -8.57 -6.83 -5.16
C VAL A 226 -8.66 -5.76 -6.24
N GLU A 227 -9.66 -5.85 -7.09
CA GLU A 227 -9.92 -4.93 -8.19
C GLU A 227 -11.23 -4.19 -7.93
N GLN A 228 -11.17 -2.87 -7.79
CA GLN A 228 -12.36 -2.03 -7.53
C GLN A 228 -13.19 -2.51 -6.31
N GLY A 229 -12.51 -3.06 -5.30
CA GLY A 229 -13.14 -3.60 -4.08
C GLY A 229 -13.68 -5.02 -4.20
N VAL A 230 -13.53 -5.66 -5.37
CA VAL A 230 -13.91 -7.06 -5.59
C VAL A 230 -12.67 -7.93 -5.62
N ARG A 231 -12.69 -9.03 -4.87
CA ARG A 231 -11.59 -9.99 -4.82
C ARG A 231 -11.73 -11.05 -5.92
N TYR A 232 -10.63 -11.29 -6.62
CA TYR A 232 -10.50 -12.33 -7.63
C TYR A 232 -9.34 -13.26 -7.30
N VAL A 233 -9.49 -14.52 -7.70
CA VAL A 233 -8.43 -15.53 -7.65
C VAL A 233 -7.92 -15.73 -9.07
N TYR A 234 -6.63 -15.50 -9.25
CA TYR A 234 -5.89 -15.82 -10.46
C TYR A 234 -5.14 -17.12 -10.27
N GLU A 235 -5.26 -18.02 -11.23
CA GLU A 235 -4.66 -19.35 -11.17
C GLU A 235 -3.86 -19.64 -12.44
N THR A 236 -2.70 -20.25 -12.25
CA THR A 236 -1.93 -20.88 -13.32
C THR A 236 -1.80 -22.36 -13.04
N SER A 237 -2.20 -23.17 -14.01
CA SER A 237 -2.15 -24.63 -13.93
C SER A 237 -1.58 -25.21 -15.23
N GLN A 238 -1.13 -26.46 -15.16
CA GLN A 238 -0.55 -27.16 -16.30
C GLN A 238 -1.22 -28.52 -16.48
N SER A 239 -1.53 -28.84 -17.73
CA SER A 239 -2.04 -30.13 -18.17
C SER A 239 -1.29 -30.59 -19.42
N LYS A 240 -1.65 -31.75 -19.97
CA LYS A 240 -1.14 -32.21 -21.26
C LYS A 240 -2.27 -32.44 -22.25
N THR A 241 -2.00 -32.21 -23.53
CA THR A 241 -2.86 -32.71 -24.62
C THR A 241 -2.79 -34.24 -24.69
N ASN A 242 -3.70 -34.86 -25.43
CA ASN A 242 -3.65 -36.31 -25.70
C ASN A 242 -2.34 -36.73 -26.39
N ASP A 243 -1.75 -35.82 -27.18
CA ASP A 243 -0.48 -36.02 -27.89
C ASP A 243 0.75 -35.67 -27.01
N GLY A 244 0.54 -35.38 -25.72
CA GLY A 244 1.59 -35.20 -24.72
C GLY A 244 2.18 -33.78 -24.62
N GLN A 245 1.71 -32.83 -25.44
CA GLN A 245 2.16 -31.44 -25.39
C GLN A 245 1.68 -30.75 -24.13
N ASP A 246 2.52 -29.90 -23.54
CA ASP A 246 2.16 -29.12 -22.36
C ASP A 246 1.14 -28.02 -22.69
N VAL A 247 0.12 -27.92 -21.85
CA VAL A 247 -0.93 -26.89 -21.94
C VAL A 247 -0.96 -26.10 -20.65
N ILE A 248 -0.69 -24.80 -20.74
CA ILE A 248 -0.80 -23.87 -19.63
C ILE A 248 -2.20 -23.29 -19.63
N VAL A 249 -2.89 -23.38 -18.50
CA VAL A 249 -4.24 -22.88 -18.32
C VAL A 249 -4.23 -21.79 -17.25
N LEU A 250 -4.68 -20.61 -17.65
CA LEU A 250 -4.75 -19.41 -16.84
C LEU A 250 -6.21 -19.06 -16.58
N ARG A 251 -6.56 -18.80 -15.33
CA ARG A 251 -7.94 -18.54 -14.92
C ARG A 251 -8.04 -17.30 -14.06
N LYS A 252 -9.14 -16.56 -14.22
CA LYS A 252 -9.64 -15.58 -13.25
C LYS A 252 -10.99 -16.05 -12.74
N MET A 253 -11.12 -16.09 -11.43
CA MET A 253 -12.29 -16.60 -10.72
C MET A 253 -12.73 -15.60 -9.66
N LYS A 254 -14.01 -15.59 -9.33
CA LYS A 254 -14.49 -15.03 -8.05
C LYS A 254 -14.11 -15.96 -6.90
N GLU A 255 -14.21 -15.47 -5.67
CA GLU A 255 -13.95 -16.26 -4.46
C GLU A 255 -14.84 -17.51 -4.34
N ASP A 256 -16.07 -17.47 -4.88
CA ASP A 256 -16.99 -18.62 -4.90
C ASP A 256 -16.65 -19.66 -5.99
N GLY A 257 -15.56 -19.46 -6.73
CA GLY A 257 -15.12 -20.32 -7.83
C GLY A 257 -15.79 -20.01 -9.18
N THR A 258 -16.67 -19.01 -9.26
CA THR A 258 -17.28 -18.61 -10.53
C THR A 258 -16.20 -18.17 -11.52
N MET A 259 -16.15 -18.84 -12.68
CA MET A 259 -15.20 -18.53 -13.73
C MET A 259 -15.54 -17.20 -14.43
N ILE A 260 -14.57 -16.29 -14.49
CA ILE A 260 -14.70 -15.01 -15.19
C ILE A 260 -13.99 -15.07 -16.55
N GLU A 261 -12.76 -15.56 -16.56
CA GLU A 261 -11.96 -15.68 -17.77
C GLU A 261 -11.07 -16.90 -17.68
N ILE A 262 -10.91 -17.59 -18.82
CA ILE A 262 -10.01 -18.72 -18.98
C ILE A 262 -9.25 -18.54 -20.29
N ARG A 263 -7.93 -18.72 -20.24
CA ARG A 263 -7.09 -18.78 -21.43
C ARG A 263 -6.22 -20.02 -21.37
N LYS A 264 -6.04 -20.64 -22.53
CA LYS A 264 -5.23 -21.86 -22.67
C LYS A 264 -4.18 -21.65 -23.72
N TYR A 265 -2.98 -22.13 -23.43
CA TYR A 265 -1.84 -22.03 -24.30
C TYR A 265 -1.18 -23.39 -24.44
N VAL A 266 -1.01 -23.86 -25.66
CA VAL A 266 -0.18 -25.04 -25.94
C VAL A 266 1.27 -24.59 -26.09
N VAL A 267 2.20 -25.39 -25.58
CA VAL A 267 3.63 -25.16 -25.74
C VAL A 267 4.10 -25.89 -27.00
N GLU A 268 4.47 -25.11 -28.02
CA GLU A 268 4.95 -25.60 -29.32
C GLU A 268 6.19 -24.84 -29.72
N GLU A 269 7.25 -25.56 -30.14
CA GLU A 269 8.48 -24.94 -30.66
C GLU A 269 9.08 -23.87 -29.74
N ASN A 270 9.00 -24.09 -28.41
CA ASN A 270 9.41 -23.15 -27.38
C ASN A 270 8.58 -21.86 -27.28
N GLN A 271 7.36 -21.86 -27.78
CA GLN A 271 6.43 -20.73 -27.67
C GLN A 271 5.08 -21.18 -27.12
N LEU A 272 4.39 -20.25 -26.48
CA LEU A 272 3.02 -20.45 -25.99
C LEU A 272 2.06 -19.94 -27.06
N LYS A 273 1.31 -20.83 -27.68
CA LYS A 273 0.29 -20.49 -28.68
C LYS A 273 -1.10 -20.61 -28.06
N ARG A 274 -1.88 -19.54 -28.16
CA ARG A 274 -3.24 -19.51 -27.59
C ARG A 274 -4.14 -20.47 -28.35
N ILE A 275 -4.84 -21.33 -27.60
CA ILE A 275 -5.83 -22.27 -28.14
C ILE A 275 -7.24 -22.02 -27.61
N GLN A 276 -7.37 -21.20 -26.55
CA GLN A 276 -8.64 -20.73 -25.98
C GLN A 276 -8.41 -19.40 -25.25
#